data_AF-A0A317YKI8-F1
#
_entry.id   AF-A0A317YKI8-F1
#
_cell.length_a   1.000
_cell.length_b   1.000
_cell.length_c   1.000
_cell.angle_alpha   90.00
_cell.angle_beta   90.00
_cell.angle_gamma   90.00
#
_symmetry.space_group_name_H-M   'P 1'
#
loop_
_entity.id
_entity.type
_entity.pdbx_description
1 polymer ?
#
loop_
_entity_poly.entity_id
_entity_poly.type
_entity_poly.pdbx_seq_one_letter_code
_entity_poly.pdbx_strand_id
1 'polypeptide(L)'
;YASGLTAVCSIINGGKQFNSVPDEASLEFNVRPVPEYDNDFIESFFQNIINNVDSNKLSLDIPSNHRPVTSDKNSKLITTIKDVASSYVDKDDIFVSSLVGAT
;
A
#
# COMPACT_ATOMS: atom_id res chain seq x y z
N TYR A 1 -5.68 6.67 12.83
CA TYR A 1 -4.55 6.92 11.91
C TYR A 1 -3.92 5.58 11.57
N ALA A 2 -4.03 5.11 10.33
CA ALA A 2 -3.20 4.01 9.86
C ALA A 2 -1.80 4.59 9.64
N SER A 3 -0.98 4.54 10.68
CA SER A 3 0.38 5.06 10.68
C SER A 3 1.31 3.92 10.34
N GLY A 4 1.79 3.88 9.09
CA GLY A 4 2.85 2.97 8.67
C GLY A 4 2.56 2.19 7.39
N LEU A 5 3.63 1.89 6.67
CA LEU A 5 3.65 0.92 5.57
C LEU A 5 3.06 -0.41 6.07
N THR A 6 2.11 -0.95 5.33
CA THR A 6 1.58 -2.30 5.58
C THR A 6 1.94 -3.20 4.42
N ALA A 7 2.60 -4.33 4.69
CA ALA A 7 2.89 -5.35 3.71
C ALA A 7 2.40 -6.71 4.24
N VAL A 8 1.51 -7.35 3.49
CA VAL A 8 0.96 -8.66 3.86
C VAL A 8 1.25 -9.66 2.74
N CYS A 9 2.02 -10.70 3.04
CA CYS A 9 2.15 -11.86 2.16
C CYS A 9 0.79 -12.58 2.16
N SER A 10 0.04 -12.40 1.08
CA SER A 10 -1.35 -12.86 0.99
C SER A 10 -1.45 -14.24 0.35
N ILE A 11 -0.48 -14.59 -0.51
CA ILE A 11 -0.45 -15.87 -1.24
C ILE A 11 0.98 -16.41 -1.25
N ILE A 12 1.10 -17.71 -1.01
CA ILE A 12 2.35 -18.48 -1.14
C ILE A 12 2.04 -19.70 -2.00
N ASN A 13 2.72 -19.83 -3.14
CA ASN A 13 2.57 -20.96 -4.05
C ASN A 13 3.90 -21.67 -4.26
N GLY A 14 3.87 -22.98 -4.46
CA GLY A 14 5.06 -23.76 -4.79
C GLY A 14 4.76 -25.25 -4.96
N GLY A 15 5.44 -25.86 -5.93
CA GLY A 15 5.30 -27.30 -6.22
C GLY A 15 4.04 -27.64 -7.02
N LYS A 16 4.12 -28.77 -7.74
CA LYS A 16 3.06 -29.27 -8.62
C LYS A 16 2.57 -30.67 -8.23
N GLN A 17 3.42 -31.45 -7.55
CA GLN A 17 3.15 -32.82 -7.12
C GLN A 17 3.75 -33.07 -5.74
N PHE A 18 3.08 -33.87 -4.90
CA PHE A 18 3.50 -34.10 -3.51
C PHE A 18 4.83 -34.87 -3.37
N ASN A 19 5.26 -35.57 -4.42
CA ASN A 19 6.44 -36.43 -4.43
C ASN A 19 7.57 -35.87 -5.32
N SER A 20 7.51 -34.60 -5.69
CA SER A 20 8.54 -33.94 -6.49
C SER A 20 9.08 -32.71 -5.76
N VAL A 21 10.36 -32.40 -5.98
CA VAL A 21 10.93 -31.14 -5.53
C VAL A 21 10.31 -30.02 -6.37
N PRO A 22 9.85 -28.91 -5.77
CA PRO A 22 9.34 -27.77 -6.53
C PRO A 22 10.41 -27.15 -7.43
N ASP A 23 10.07 -26.96 -8.71
CA ASP A 23 10.94 -26.24 -9.67
C ASP A 23 10.88 -24.71 -9.45
N GLU A 24 9.75 -24.22 -8.96
CA GLU A 24 9.48 -22.79 -8.74
C GLU A 24 8.58 -22.58 -7.51
N ALA A 25 8.67 -21.39 -6.92
CA ALA A 25 7.79 -20.91 -5.86
C ALA A 25 7.56 -19.40 -6.04
N SER A 26 6.39 -18.91 -5.65
CA SER A 26 6.04 -17.50 -5.71
C SER A 26 5.36 -17.03 -4.42
N LEU A 27 5.53 -15.74 -4.14
CA LEU A 27 4.95 -15.03 -3.01
C LEU A 27 4.26 -13.79 -3.55
N GLU A 28 3.01 -13.56 -3.17
CA GLU A 28 2.28 -12.35 -3.56
C GLU A 28 2.01 -11.49 -2.34
N PHE A 29 2.43 -10.24 -2.42
CA PHE A 29 2.29 -9.26 -1.34
C PHE A 29 1.22 -8.23 -1.69
N ASN A 30 0.29 -8.00 -0.77
CA ASN A 30 -0.54 -6.81 -0.79
C ASN A 30 0.14 -5.73 0.06
N VAL A 31 0.69 -4.71 -0.62
CA VAL A 31 1.41 -3.62 0.01
C VAL A 31 0.60 -2.33 -0.10
N ARG A 32 0.36 -1.68 1.05
CA ARG A 32 -0.29 -0.38 1.12
C ARG A 32 0.76 0.69 1.41
N PRO A 33 1.20 1.47 0.39
CA PRO A 33 2.20 2.52 0.57
C PRO A 33 1.64 3.69 1.39
N VAL A 34 2.56 4.46 1.97
CA VAL A 34 2.30 5.74 2.62
C VAL A 34 3.26 6.79 2.05
N PRO A 35 2.99 8.09 2.15
CA PRO A 35 3.85 9.11 1.55
C PRO A 35 5.34 9.01 1.93
N GLU A 36 5.65 8.52 3.14
CA GLU A 36 7.02 8.31 3.63
C GLU A 36 7.69 7.06 3.03
N TYR A 37 6.91 6.08 2.58
CA TYR A 37 7.34 4.81 1.99
C TYR A 37 6.48 4.53 0.75
N ASP A 38 6.78 5.27 -0.32
CA ASP A 38 6.03 5.21 -1.56
C ASP A 38 6.44 3.99 -2.41
N ASN A 39 5.87 3.93 -3.62
CA ASN A 39 6.02 2.80 -4.51
C ASN A 39 7.47 2.63 -5.01
N ASP A 40 8.21 3.73 -5.19
CA ASP A 40 9.61 3.67 -5.62
C ASP A 40 10.50 3.09 -4.51
N PHE A 41 10.22 3.47 -3.27
CA PHE A 41 10.87 2.86 -2.10
C PHE A 41 10.59 1.35 -2.03
N ILE A 42 9.34 0.93 -2.20
CA ILE A 42 8.93 -0.48 -2.11
C ILE A 42 9.57 -1.30 -3.23
N GLU A 43 9.54 -0.82 -4.48
CA GLU A 43 10.17 -1.49 -5.62
C GLU A 43 11.69 -1.65 -5.39
N SER A 44 12.34 -0.58 -4.97
CA SER A 44 13.77 -0.60 -4.65
C SER A 44 14.09 -1.56 -3.52
N PHE A 45 13.23 -1.64 -2.50
CA PHE A 45 13.39 -2.57 -1.38
C PHE A 45 13.40 -4.03 -1.84
N PHE A 46 12.41 -4.44 -2.64
CA PHE A 46 12.36 -5.81 -3.16
C PHE A 46 13.47 -6.10 -4.16
N GLN A 47 13.80 -5.14 -5.04
CA GLN A 47 14.89 -5.31 -6.00
C GLN A 47 16.24 -5.47 -5.30
N ASN A 48 16.46 -4.73 -4.21
CA ASN A 48 17.66 -4.89 -3.40
C ASN A 48 17.74 -6.28 -2.76
N ILE A 49 16.62 -6.83 -2.25
CA ILE A 49 16.60 -8.20 -1.72
C ILE A 49 16.95 -9.21 -2.80
N ILE A 50 16.36 -9.10 -3.99
CA ILE A 50 16.64 -9.97 -5.14
C ILE A 50 18.13 -9.95 -5.49
N ASN A 51 18.70 -8.75 -5.60
CA ASN A 51 20.10 -8.57 -5.93
C ASN A 51 21.04 -9.13 -4.86
N ASN A 52 20.66 -9.06 -3.58
CA ASN A 52 21.45 -9.60 -2.47
C ASN A 52 21.40 -11.13 -2.38
N VAL A 53 20.29 -11.76 -2.79
CA VAL A 53 20.11 -13.21 -2.71
C VAL A 53 20.68 -13.90 -3.95
N ASP A 54 20.06 -13.68 -5.12
CA ASP A 54 20.53 -14.15 -6.43
C ASP A 54 19.63 -13.56 -7.52
N SER A 55 20.12 -12.57 -8.25
CA SER A 55 19.35 -11.90 -9.31
C SER A 55 19.04 -12.80 -10.51
N ASN A 56 19.66 -13.97 -10.64
CA ASN A 56 19.37 -14.92 -11.72
C ASN A 56 18.28 -15.94 -11.35
N LYS A 57 17.89 -16.02 -10.08
CA LYS A 57 16.91 -17.01 -9.58
C LYS A 57 15.62 -16.39 -9.06
N LEU A 58 15.61 -15.09 -8.82
CA LEU A 58 14.45 -14.36 -8.32
C LEU A 58 14.06 -13.27 -9.31
N SER A 59 12.75 -13.07 -9.49
CA SER A 59 12.17 -12.02 -10.30
C SER A 59 11.08 -11.30 -9.50
N LEU A 60 10.92 -10.00 -9.76
CA LEU A 60 9.83 -9.19 -9.21
C LEU A 60 8.85 -8.87 -10.33
N ASP A 61 7.56 -9.08 -10.07
CA ASP A 61 6.46 -8.61 -10.91
C ASP A 61 5.55 -7.69 -10.08
N ILE A 62 5.18 -6.54 -10.65
CA ILE A 62 4.34 -5.53 -9.99
C ILE A 62 3.09 -5.34 -10.86
N PRO A 63 2.04 -6.15 -10.64
CA PRO A 63 0.86 -6.12 -11.50
C PRO A 63 0.02 -4.84 -11.31
N SER A 64 0.14 -4.17 -10.15
CA SER A 64 -0.57 -2.93 -9.84
C SER A 64 0.32 -2.00 -9.02
N ASN A 65 0.34 -0.71 -9.39
CA ASN A 65 1.18 0.31 -8.79
C ASN A 65 0.39 1.62 -8.63
N HIS A 66 -0.27 1.75 -7.48
CA HIS A 66 -1.04 2.96 -7.12
C HIS A 66 -0.27 3.78 -6.08
N ARG A 67 0.05 5.03 -6.44
CA ARG A 67 0.76 5.94 -5.53
C ARG A 67 -0.16 6.46 -4.43
N PRO A 68 0.36 6.65 -3.20
CA PRO A 68 -0.41 7.23 -2.12
C PRO A 68 -0.85 8.64 -2.51
N VAL A 69 -2.16 8.89 -2.45
CA VAL A 69 -2.73 10.21 -2.72
C VAL A 69 -2.87 10.96 -1.40
N THR A 70 -2.32 12.17 -1.33
CA THR A 70 -2.49 13.07 -0.18
C THR A 70 -3.56 14.11 -0.49
N SER A 71 -4.29 14.53 0.53
CA SER A 71 -5.29 15.60 0.41
C SER A 71 -4.97 16.70 1.41
N ASP A 72 -5.07 17.95 0.97
CA ASP A 72 -4.93 19.10 1.86
C ASP A 72 -6.21 19.27 2.69
N LYS A 73 -6.06 19.13 4.01
CA LYS A 73 -7.13 19.34 5.00
C LYS A 73 -7.68 20.77 5.02
N ASN A 74 -6.93 21.72 4.45
CA ASN A 74 -7.31 23.13 4.31
C ASN A 74 -7.79 23.48 2.90
N SER A 75 -7.94 22.49 2.01
CA SER A 75 -8.47 22.72 0.68
C SER A 75 -9.87 23.35 0.74
N LYS A 76 -10.19 24.17 -0.27
CA LYS A 76 -11.48 24.84 -0.37
C LYS A 76 -12.67 23.87 -0.28
N LEU A 77 -12.50 22.66 -0.80
CA LEU A 77 -13.51 21.60 -0.69
C LEU A 77 -13.76 21.24 0.78
N ILE A 78 -12.70 20.92 1.53
CA ILE A 78 -12.82 20.51 2.93
C ILE A 78 -13.33 21.65 3.81
N THR A 79 -12.86 22.88 3.61
CA THR A 79 -13.35 24.04 4.39
C THR A 79 -14.83 24.32 4.09
N THR A 80 -15.24 24.30 2.82
CA THR A 80 -16.65 24.49 2.45
C THR A 80 -17.55 23.41 3.07
N ILE A 81 -17.13 22.15 3.06
CA ILE A 81 -17.88 21.06 3.70
C ILE A 81 -18.04 21.31 5.20
N LYS A 82 -16.96 21.71 5.90
CA LYS A 82 -17.02 22.03 7.33
C LYS A 82 -17.96 23.19 7.62
N ASP A 83 -17.92 24.24 6.80
CA ASP A 83 -18.75 25.43 6.98
C ASP A 83 -20.24 25.11 6.82
N VAL A 84 -20.59 24.33 5.79
CA VAL A 84 -21.97 23.88 5.59
C VAL A 84 -22.43 22.94 6.71
N ALA A 85 -21.62 21.95 7.06
CA ALA A 85 -21.95 20.99 8.11
C ALA A 85 -22.17 21.64 9.49
N SER A 86 -21.42 22.71 9.79
CA SER A 86 -21.57 23.50 11.03
C SER A 86 -22.94 24.16 11.19
N SER A 87 -23.77 24.19 10.14
CA SER A 87 -25.15 24.69 10.21
C SER A 87 -26.15 23.61 10.65
N TYR A 88 -25.74 22.34 10.70
CA TYR A 88 -26.63 21.19 10.97
C TYR A 88 -26.19 20.35 12.16
N VAL A 89 -24.91 20.40 12.54
CA VAL A 89 -24.34 19.69 13.69
C VAL A 89 -23.37 20.59 14.45
N ASP A 90 -23.14 20.28 15.72
CA ASP A 90 -22.14 20.98 16.52
C ASP A 90 -20.75 20.81 15.92
N LYS A 91 -19.95 21.88 15.94
CA LYS A 91 -18.61 21.87 15.32
C LYS A 91 -17.69 20.82 15.91
N ASP A 92 -17.83 20.54 17.19
CA ASP A 92 -17.03 19.56 17.91
C ASP A 92 -17.34 18.11 17.48
N ASP A 93 -18.50 17.88 16.85
CA ASP A 93 -18.89 16.59 16.29
C ASP A 93 -18.40 16.39 14.85
N ILE A 94 -17.86 17.43 14.20
CA ILE A 94 -17.35 17.35 12.82
C ILE A 94 -15.92 16.83 12.81
N PHE A 95 -15.76 15.54 12.56
CA PHE A 95 -14.45 14.92 12.39
C PHE A 95 -14.06 14.79 10.91
N VAL A 96 -12.94 15.43 10.51
CA VAL A 96 -12.34 15.23 9.18
C VAL A 96 -11.12 14.34 9.33
N SER A 97 -11.20 13.15 8.75
CA SER A 97 -10.12 12.18 8.71
C SER A 97 -9.69 11.91 7.28
N SER A 98 -8.40 11.67 7.07
CA SER A 98 -7.93 11.02 5.85
C SER A 98 -8.18 9.52 5.95
N LEU A 99 -8.80 8.95 4.92
CA LEU A 99 -8.73 7.51 4.71
C LEU A 99 -7.49 7.25 3.84
N VAL A 100 -6.55 6.44 4.34
CA VAL A 100 -5.53 5.84 3.45
C VAL A 100 -6.23 4.72 2.70
N GLY A 101 -7.04 5.09 1.71
CA GLY A 101 -7.63 4.16 0.76
C GLY A 101 -6.68 4.06 -0.42
N ALA A 102 -6.03 2.91 -0.57
CA ALA A 102 -5.43 2.55 -1.85
C ALA A 102 -6.58 2.41 -2.85
N THR A 103 -6.58 3.21 -3.92
CA THR A 103 -7.41 2.97 -5.10
C THR A 103 -6.92 1.74 -5.84
#